data_AF-A0A0D3RW39-F1
#
_entry.id   AF-A0A0D3RW39-F1
#
_cell.length_a   1.000
_cell.length_b   1.000
_cell.length_c   1.000
_cell.angle_alpha   90.00
_cell.angle_beta   90.00
_cell.angle_gamma   90.00
#
_symmetry.space_group_name_H-M   'P 1'
#
loop_
_entity.id
_entity.type
_entity.pdbx_description
1 polymer ?
#
loop_
_entity_poly.entity_id
_entity_poly.type
_entity_poly.pdbx_seq_one_letter_code
_entity_poly.pdbx_strand_id
1 'polypeptide(L)'
;MKDDFESVKSTKDAVAALESIGVYDDVERAVNGRNIRAGRGKMRGRRHRTPRSLLVVLSKECTGGRSVRNLPGVDVATPNSLNASLLAPGGAPGRLMVISEGALQTIGGWSR
;
A
#
# COMPACT_ATOMS: atom_id res chain seq x y z
N MET A 1 -8.77 6.28 -7.86
CA MET A 1 -9.01 4.89 -8.27
C MET A 1 -10.50 4.63 -8.12
N LYS A 2 -11.15 3.99 -9.10
CA LYS A 2 -12.60 3.75 -9.01
C LYS A 2 -12.92 2.79 -7.86
N ASP A 3 -14.08 2.97 -7.24
CA ASP A 3 -14.53 2.16 -6.11
C ASP A 3 -14.75 0.68 -6.48
N ASP A 4 -14.91 0.37 -7.78
CA ASP A 4 -14.96 -1.00 -8.30
C ASP A 4 -13.74 -1.85 -7.87
N PHE A 5 -12.58 -1.21 -7.67
CA PHE A 5 -11.38 -1.88 -7.20
C PHE A 5 -11.55 -2.52 -5.82
N GLU A 6 -12.42 -1.99 -4.96
CA GLU A 6 -12.69 -2.55 -3.63
C GLU A 6 -13.26 -3.98 -3.70
N SER A 7 -13.90 -4.33 -4.82
CA SER A 7 -14.49 -5.64 -5.05
C SER A 7 -13.51 -6.69 -5.61
N VAL A 8 -12.30 -6.28 -6.01
CA VAL A 8 -11.31 -7.18 -6.61
C VAL A 8 -10.88 -8.24 -5.60
N LYS A 9 -10.99 -9.52 -5.99
CA LYS A 9 -10.72 -10.65 -5.06
C LYS A 9 -9.34 -11.26 -5.25
N SER A 10 -8.84 -11.31 -6.48
CA SER A 10 -7.58 -11.97 -6.78
C SER A 10 -6.42 -10.97 -6.81
N THR A 11 -5.26 -11.39 -6.33
CA THR A 11 -4.03 -10.58 -6.41
C THR A 11 -3.61 -10.35 -7.87
N LYS A 12 -3.88 -11.30 -8.77
CA LYS A 12 -3.56 -11.17 -10.19
C LYS A 12 -4.32 -10.00 -10.83
N ASP A 13 -5.62 -9.92 -10.58
CA ASP A 13 -6.45 -8.83 -11.11
C ASP A 13 -6.06 -7.48 -10.48
N ALA A 14 -5.66 -7.51 -9.20
CA ALA A 14 -5.16 -6.32 -8.53
C ALA A 14 -3.83 -5.81 -9.12
N VAL A 15 -2.93 -6.71 -9.51
CA VAL A 15 -1.69 -6.38 -10.21
C VAL A 15 -2.00 -5.76 -11.58
N ALA A 16 -2.88 -6.39 -12.37
CA ALA A 16 -3.28 -5.85 -13.68
C ALA A 16 -3.90 -4.44 -13.57
N ALA A 17 -4.68 -4.18 -12.53
CA ALA A 17 -5.21 -2.84 -12.26
C ALA A 17 -4.09 -1.82 -11.95
N LEU A 18 -3.11 -2.19 -11.12
CA LEU A 18 -1.97 -1.32 -10.79
C LEU A 18 -1.05 -1.07 -12.00
N GLU A 19 -0.86 -2.07 -12.86
CA GLU A 19 -0.14 -1.94 -14.13
C GLU A 19 -0.88 -0.98 -15.07
N SER A 20 -2.20 -1.09 -15.19
CA SER A 20 -2.99 -0.21 -16.06
C SER A 20 -2.94 1.27 -15.65
N ILE A 21 -2.73 1.54 -14.35
CA ILE A 21 -2.57 2.88 -13.80
C ILE A 21 -1.11 3.37 -13.90
N GLY A 22 -0.17 2.47 -14.21
CA GLY A 22 1.25 2.79 -14.36
C GLY A 22 2.01 2.96 -13.04
N VAL A 23 1.50 2.39 -11.94
CA VAL A 23 2.12 2.50 -10.60
C VAL A 23 2.78 1.19 -10.14
N TYR A 24 2.69 0.14 -10.95
CA TYR A 24 3.20 -1.18 -10.58
C TYR A 24 4.72 -1.26 -10.48
N ASP A 25 5.46 -0.43 -11.23
CA ASP A 25 6.92 -0.35 -11.17
C ASP A 25 7.45 -0.09 -9.75
N ASP A 26 6.69 0.64 -8.91
CA ASP A 26 7.07 0.88 -7.51
C ASP A 26 6.97 -0.39 -6.64
N VAL A 27 6.03 -1.28 -6.98
CA VAL A 27 5.90 -2.60 -6.36
C VAL A 27 7.04 -3.50 -6.82
N GLU A 28 7.37 -3.53 -8.10
CA GLU A 28 8.51 -4.29 -8.63
C GLU A 28 9.83 -3.86 -7.98
N ARG A 29 10.03 -2.54 -7.80
CA ARG A 29 11.16 -1.99 -7.04
C ARG A 29 11.24 -2.57 -5.63
N ALA A 30 10.11 -2.68 -4.93
CA ALA A 30 10.07 -3.26 -3.58
C ALA A 30 10.28 -4.78 -3.56
N VAL A 31 9.83 -5.50 -4.60
CA VAL A 31 10.13 -6.93 -4.81
C VAL A 31 11.63 -7.13 -4.96
N ASN A 32 12.26 -6.42 -5.90
CA ASN A 32 13.69 -6.51 -6.19
C ASN A 32 14.57 -6.01 -5.04
N GLY A 33 14.10 -5.01 -4.29
CA GLY A 33 14.82 -4.47 -3.14
C GLY A 33 14.68 -5.29 -1.85
N ARG A 34 13.90 -6.38 -1.85
CA ARG A 34 13.71 -7.23 -0.67
C ARG A 34 14.97 -8.05 -0.39
N ASN A 35 15.71 -7.64 0.64
CA ASN A 35 17.00 -8.23 0.97
C ASN A 35 17.03 -8.84 2.37
N ILE A 36 17.99 -9.73 2.59
CA ILE A 36 18.29 -10.27 3.91
C ILE A 36 18.96 -9.17 4.75
N ARG A 37 18.45 -8.93 5.96
CA ARG A 37 18.96 -7.92 6.88
C ARG A 37 20.38 -8.26 7.34
N ALA A 38 21.26 -7.27 7.42
CA ALA A 38 22.59 -7.48 8.00
C ALA A 38 22.53 -7.65 9.54
N GLY A 39 23.56 -8.28 10.11
CA GLY A 39 23.73 -8.42 11.57
C GLY A 39 22.77 -9.38 12.29
N ARG A 40 22.68 -9.22 13.61
CA ARG A 40 21.94 -10.13 14.53
C ARG A 40 20.42 -10.04 14.41
N GLY A 41 19.88 -9.02 13.73
CA GLY A 41 18.44 -8.88 13.50
C GLY A 41 17.83 -10.09 12.77
N LYS A 42 18.63 -10.78 11.94
CA LYS A 42 18.24 -12.04 11.28
C LYS A 42 17.81 -13.13 12.25
N MET A 43 18.53 -13.27 13.36
CA MET A 43 18.30 -14.31 14.36
C MET A 43 17.08 -14.01 15.24
N ARG A 44 16.62 -12.74 15.27
CA ARG A 44 15.48 -12.30 16.10
C ARG A 44 14.16 -12.25 15.31
N GLY A 45 14.01 -13.09 14.29
CA GLY A 45 12.80 -13.15 13.45
C GLY A 45 12.62 -11.99 12.46
N ARG A 46 13.57 -11.06 12.34
CA ARG A 46 13.52 -9.91 11.41
C ARG A 46 14.48 -10.09 10.22
N ARG A 47 14.40 -11.27 9.59
CA ARG A 47 15.35 -11.71 8.55
C ARG A 47 15.31 -10.86 7.29
N HIS A 48 14.15 -10.40 6.86
CA HIS A 48 14.01 -9.62 5.64
C HIS A 48 13.84 -8.11 5.93
N ARG A 49 14.38 -7.29 5.03
CA ARG A 49 14.10 -5.87 4.93
C ARG A 49 13.46 -5.65 3.56
N THR A 50 12.21 -5.19 3.55
CA THR A 50 11.48 -4.83 2.34
C THR A 50 11.41 -3.30 2.27
N PRO A 51 11.74 -2.68 1.13
CA PRO A 51 11.45 -1.26 0.90
C PRO A 51 9.95 -0.99 1.02
N ARG A 52 9.59 0.25 1.38
CA ARG A 52 8.19 0.70 1.34
C ARG A 52 7.87 1.13 -0.09
N SER A 53 6.76 0.64 -0.62
CA SER A 53 6.21 1.05 -1.93
C SER A 53 4.91 1.84 -1.70
N LEU A 54 3.85 1.45 -2.40
CA LEU A 54 2.56 2.12 -2.43
C LEU A 54 1.86 2.09 -1.06
N LEU A 55 1.10 3.14 -0.80
CA LEU A 55 0.05 3.16 0.21
C LEU A 55 -1.30 3.18 -0.50
N VAL A 56 -2.09 2.11 -0.35
CA VAL A 56 -3.43 2.02 -0.93
C VAL A 56 -4.45 2.42 0.13
N VAL A 57 -5.24 3.45 -0.14
CA VAL A 57 -6.29 3.95 0.76
C VAL A 57 -7.65 3.65 0.15
N LEU A 58 -8.43 2.82 0.84
CA LEU A 58 -9.76 2.38 0.43
C LEU A 58 -10.81 2.87 1.42
N SER A 59 -12.07 3.00 1.01
CA SER A 59 -13.11 3.57 1.87
C SER A 59 -13.36 2.72 3.11
N LYS A 60 -13.21 1.39 2.97
CA LYS A 60 -13.42 0.38 4.01
C LYS A 60 -12.52 -0.83 3.81
N GLU A 61 -12.50 -1.69 4.82
CA GLU A 61 -11.89 -3.02 4.68
C GLU A 61 -12.70 -3.87 3.69
N CYS A 62 -12.08 -4.21 2.56
CA CYS A 62 -12.72 -4.90 1.44
C CYS A 62 -11.78 -5.95 0.83
N THR A 63 -12.30 -6.73 -0.12
CA THR A 63 -11.51 -7.78 -0.80
C THR A 63 -10.36 -7.19 -1.61
N GLY A 64 -10.54 -6.00 -2.19
CA GLY A 64 -9.47 -5.27 -2.89
C GLY A 64 -8.29 -4.94 -1.98
N GLY A 65 -8.56 -4.55 -0.73
CA GLY A 65 -7.51 -4.37 0.27
C GLY A 65 -6.77 -5.67 0.60
N ARG A 66 -7.49 -6.80 0.67
CA ARG A 66 -6.86 -8.11 0.92
C ARG A 66 -6.02 -8.59 -0.25
N SER A 67 -6.44 -8.32 -1.48
CA SER A 67 -5.74 -8.79 -2.69
C SER A 67 -4.38 -8.11 -2.88
N VAL A 68 -4.24 -6.83 -2.50
CA VAL A 68 -2.96 -6.09 -2.58
C VAL A 68 -2.08 -6.23 -1.34
N ARG A 69 -2.63 -6.60 -0.17
CA ARG A 69 -1.87 -6.66 1.10
C ARG A 69 -0.70 -7.66 1.09
N ASN A 70 -0.73 -8.65 0.21
CA ASN A 70 0.35 -9.63 0.05
C ASN A 70 1.51 -9.12 -0.84
N LEU A 71 1.32 -8.00 -1.55
CA LEU A 71 2.36 -7.45 -2.41
C LEU A 71 3.50 -6.85 -1.56
N PRO A 72 4.77 -7.10 -1.90
CA PRO A 72 5.89 -6.56 -1.14
C PRO A 72 5.91 -5.03 -1.09
N GLY A 73 6.04 -4.49 0.12
CA GLY A 73 6.18 -3.04 0.35
C GLY A 73 4.87 -2.25 0.33
N VAL A 74 3.77 -2.86 -0.10
CA VAL A 74 2.45 -2.24 -0.17
C VAL A 74 1.79 -2.26 1.21
N ASP A 75 1.31 -1.10 1.66
CA ASP A 75 0.47 -1.01 2.85
C ASP A 75 -0.96 -0.61 2.44
N VAL A 76 -1.95 -1.07 3.18
CA VAL A 76 -3.37 -0.75 2.97
C VAL A 76 -3.90 -0.04 4.20
N ALA A 77 -4.66 1.04 3.99
CA ALA A 77 -5.31 1.79 5.05
C ALA A 77 -6.72 2.23 4.64
N THR A 78 -7.48 2.65 5.64
CA THR A 78 -8.75 3.35 5.50
C THR A 78 -8.58 4.80 5.97
N PRO A 79 -9.45 5.75 5.58
CA PRO A 79 -9.37 7.14 6.03
C PRO A 79 -9.17 7.30 7.55
N ASN A 80 -9.92 6.50 8.34
CA ASN A 80 -9.86 6.56 9.80
C ASN A 80 -8.60 5.93 10.41
N SER A 81 -7.88 5.08 9.67
CA SER A 81 -6.67 4.40 10.15
C SER A 81 -5.37 5.04 9.63
N LEU A 82 -5.47 6.12 8.86
CA LEU A 82 -4.32 6.90 8.40
C LEU A 82 -3.55 7.47 9.59
N ASN A 83 -2.23 7.34 9.54
CA ASN A 83 -1.33 7.84 10.57
C ASN A 83 0.01 8.28 9.97
N ALA A 84 0.78 9.05 10.75
CA ALA A 84 2.06 9.61 10.31
C ALA A 84 3.06 8.53 9.85
N SER A 85 3.08 7.36 10.47
CA SER A 85 4.00 6.27 10.11
C SER A 85 3.70 5.66 8.74
N LEU A 86 2.44 5.68 8.31
CA LEU A 86 2.03 5.21 6.98
C LEU A 86 2.34 6.24 5.89
N LEU A 87 2.08 7.52 6.18
CA LEU A 87 2.28 8.64 5.26
C LEU A 87 3.76 9.00 5.07
N ALA A 88 4.54 8.94 6.16
CA ALA A 88 5.94 9.33 6.21
C ALA A 88 6.80 8.24 6.89
N PRO A 89 6.97 7.06 6.26
CA PRO A 89 7.75 5.99 6.85
C PRO A 89 9.21 6.42 7.05
N GLY A 90 9.68 6.36 8.30
CA GLY A 90 11.03 6.82 8.66
C GLY A 90 11.18 8.34 8.70
N GLY A 91 10.08 9.09 8.73
CA GLY A 91 10.09 10.56 8.79
C GLY A 91 10.26 11.26 7.44
N ALA A 92 10.31 10.51 6.34
CA ALA A 92 10.38 11.07 4.99
C ALA A 92 8.96 11.30 4.44
N PRO A 93 8.50 12.55 4.22
CA PRO A 93 7.17 12.83 3.68
C PRO A 93 7.09 12.50 2.18
N GLY A 94 5.86 12.35 1.67
CA GLY A 94 5.62 12.19 0.23
C GLY A 94 5.66 10.74 -0.26
N ARG A 95 5.00 9.82 0.44
CA ARG A 95 4.81 8.44 -0.03
C ARG A 95 3.81 8.38 -1.19
N LEU A 96 4.11 7.60 -2.22
CA LEU A 96 3.20 7.36 -3.35
C LEU A 96 1.93 6.65 -2.84
N MET A 97 0.78 7.31 -3.04
CA MET A 97 -0.50 6.88 -2.51
C MET A 97 -1.52 6.70 -3.63
N VAL A 98 -2.26 5.59 -3.58
CA VAL A 98 -3.40 5.32 -4.46
C VAL A 98 -4.67 5.37 -3.62
N ILE A 99 -5.57 6.28 -3.93
CA ILE A 99 -6.78 6.54 -3.13
C ILE A 99 -8.02 6.16 -3.95
N SER A 100 -8.97 5.43 -3.34
CA SER A 100 -10.29 5.22 -3.94
C SER A 100 -11.13 6.50 -3.92
N GLU A 101 -12.07 6.63 -4.85
CA GLU A 101 -12.93 7.83 -4.93
C GLU A 101 -13.74 8.02 -3.64
N GLY A 102 -14.33 6.96 -3.09
CA GLY A 102 -15.05 7.00 -1.81
C GLY A 102 -14.15 7.36 -0.61
N ALA A 103 -12.91 6.87 -0.59
CA ALA A 103 -11.94 7.26 0.44
C ALA A 103 -11.56 8.74 0.34
N LEU A 104 -11.36 9.24 -0.88
CA LEU A 104 -11.01 10.64 -1.13
C LEU A 104 -12.15 11.57 -0.69
N GLN A 105 -13.41 11.21 -0.96
CA GLN A 105 -14.58 11.95 -0.50
C GLN A 105 -14.65 12.00 1.03
N THR A 106 -14.34 10.90 1.72
CA THR A 106 -14.35 10.86 3.19
C THR A 106 -13.27 11.78 3.78
N ILE A 107 -12.08 11.81 3.17
CA ILE A 107 -10.98 12.69 3.59
C ILE A 107 -11.30 14.16 3.27
N GLY A 108 -11.83 14.43 2.08
CA GLY A 108 -12.19 15.78 1.63
C GLY A 108 -13.46 16.34 2.28
N GLY A 109 -14.32 15.47 2.83
CA GLY A 109 -15.53 15.84 3.57
C GLY A 109 -15.27 16.50 4.92
N TRP A 110 -14.01 16.62 5.36
CA TRP A 110 -13.60 17.55 6.41
C TRP A 110 -13.62 19.00 5.90
N SER A 111 -14.79 19.48 5.46
CA SER A 111 -15.04 20.91 5.39
C SER A 111 -15.35 21.41 6.80
N ARG A 112 -14.72 22.52 7.19
CA ARG A 112 -15.23 23.37 8.28
C ARG A 112 -16.57 23.98 7.90
#